data_AF-A0AAV4DYT9-F1
#
_entry.id   AF-A0AAV4DYT9-F1
#
_cell.length_a   1.000
_cell.length_b   1.000
_cell.length_c   1.000
_cell.angle_alpha   90.00
_cell.angle_beta   90.00
_cell.angle_gamma   90.00
#
_symmetry.space_group_name_H-M   'P 1'
#
loop_
_entity.id
_entity.type
_entity.pdbx_description
1 polymer ?
#
loop_
_entity_poly.entity_id
_entity_poly.type
_entity_poly.pdbx_seq_one_letter_code
_entity_poly.pdbx_strand_id
1 'polypeptide(L)'
;MKSILEEYKCNKARLLTTLEESDDPVLKTVQPSLKTGRKWKVTEAVDEAKMKEVIGQTQTDRRDLGSTTAKWWSKTEGKEKRDMIIDEIRNKHMAPLRITFLIRSVYDFLPSNANLVRWGKKDDPKCPLCQGRQTTEHVLSSYKVALSHGRYTWRHNSVLQELASVISTTEEEIRPSSTRSTVFPTEGEVKKWHGGSTTINTHRKGLLDGYDDLVVSADLPEWERHPDVIRKTA
;
A
#
# COMPACT_ATOMS: atom_id res chain seq x y z
N MET A 1 -3.17 5.03 9.71
CA MET A 1 -4.55 4.84 10.22
C MET A 1 -5.50 4.81 9.03
N LYS A 2 -6.20 3.70 8.81
CA LYS A 2 -7.23 3.59 7.78
C LYS A 2 -8.45 4.39 8.21
N SER A 3 -9.10 5.09 7.29
CA SER A 3 -10.31 5.86 7.62
C SER A 3 -11.47 4.90 7.85
N ILE A 4 -12.26 5.06 8.93
CA ILE A 4 -13.44 4.21 9.21
C ILE A 4 -14.40 4.19 7.99
N LEU A 5 -14.52 5.32 7.31
CA LEU A 5 -15.38 5.45 6.12
C LEU A 5 -14.78 4.72 4.91
N GLU A 6 -13.46 4.72 4.76
CA GLU A 6 -12.76 3.95 3.74
C GLU A 6 -12.99 2.45 3.95
N GLU A 7 -12.79 1.95 5.18
CA GLU A 7 -13.01 0.54 5.52
C GLU A 7 -14.47 0.14 5.33
N TYR A 8 -15.41 0.99 5.74
CA TYR A 8 -16.83 0.76 5.50
C TYR A 8 -17.13 0.58 4.00
N LYS A 9 -16.61 1.46 3.14
CA LYS A 9 -16.82 1.38 1.69
C LYS A 9 -16.19 0.13 1.09
N CYS A 10 -14.94 -0.17 1.47
CA CYS A 10 -14.22 -1.36 1.02
C CYS A 10 -14.96 -2.64 1.43
N ASN A 11 -15.40 -2.73 2.68
CA ASN A 11 -16.10 -3.91 3.21
C ASN A 11 -17.46 -4.12 2.54
N LYS A 12 -18.20 -3.03 2.28
CA LYS A 12 -19.47 -3.12 1.56
C LYS A 12 -19.29 -3.56 0.09
N ALA A 13 -18.27 -3.05 -0.59
CA ALA A 13 -17.94 -3.49 -1.95
C ALA A 13 -17.45 -4.95 -1.99
N ARG A 14 -16.64 -5.36 -1.00
CA ARG A 14 -16.22 -6.75 -0.81
C ARG A 14 -17.42 -7.67 -0.63
N LEU A 15 -18.39 -7.27 0.19
CA LEU A 15 -19.60 -8.05 0.42
C LEU A 15 -20.43 -8.18 -0.86
N LEU A 16 -20.64 -7.08 -1.60
CA LEU A 16 -21.43 -7.10 -2.85
C LEU A 16 -20.80 -8.05 -3.87
N THR A 17 -19.51 -7.87 -4.13
CA THR A 17 -18.78 -8.70 -5.10
C THR A 17 -18.72 -10.18 -4.68
N THR A 18 -18.65 -10.47 -3.37
CA THR A 18 -18.73 -11.85 -2.87
C THR A 18 -20.11 -12.46 -3.08
N LEU A 19 -21.19 -11.67 -2.95
CA LEU A 19 -22.54 -12.14 -3.21
C LEU A 19 -22.83 -12.33 -4.71
N GLU A 20 -22.29 -11.45 -5.57
CA GLU A 20 -22.35 -11.59 -7.04
C GLU A 20 -21.64 -12.85 -7.55
N GLU A 21 -20.54 -13.23 -6.90
CA GLU A 21 -19.70 -14.37 -7.28
C GLU A 21 -20.05 -15.67 -6.54
N SER A 22 -21.09 -15.70 -5.71
CA SER A 22 -21.48 -16.92 -5.00
C SER A 22 -21.98 -18.01 -5.97
N ASP A 23 -21.54 -19.25 -5.73
CA ASP A 23 -22.01 -20.44 -6.46
C ASP A 23 -23.45 -20.83 -6.09
N ASP A 24 -24.00 -20.27 -5.01
CA ASP A 24 -25.36 -20.56 -4.55
C ASP A 24 -26.41 -20.02 -5.53
N PRO A 25 -27.24 -20.89 -6.15
CA PRO A 25 -28.20 -20.48 -7.18
C PRO A 25 -29.27 -19.52 -6.64
N VAL A 26 -29.62 -19.66 -5.36
CA VAL A 26 -30.58 -18.79 -4.67
C VAL A 26 -30.02 -17.37 -4.54
N LEU A 27 -28.76 -17.21 -4.14
CA LEU A 27 -28.14 -15.90 -3.99
C LEU A 27 -27.96 -15.20 -5.34
N LYS A 28 -27.63 -15.98 -6.38
CA LYS A 28 -27.49 -15.49 -7.75
C LYS A 28 -28.81 -14.99 -8.36
N THR A 29 -29.92 -15.61 -7.96
CA THR A 29 -31.27 -15.22 -8.41
C THR A 29 -31.80 -14.04 -7.61
N VAL A 30 -31.58 -14.02 -6.30
CA VAL A 30 -32.14 -12.99 -5.40
C VAL A 30 -31.36 -11.67 -5.46
N GLN A 31 -30.04 -11.71 -5.67
CA GLN A 31 -29.12 -10.56 -5.62
C GLN A 31 -29.50 -9.53 -4.54
N PRO A 32 -29.33 -9.87 -3.25
CA PRO A 32 -29.82 -9.04 -2.16
C PRO A 32 -29.19 -7.65 -2.21
N SER A 33 -30.03 -6.63 -2.30
CA SER A 33 -29.59 -5.24 -2.30
C SER A 33 -28.94 -4.89 -0.95
N LEU A 34 -27.70 -4.41 -1.00
CA LEU A 34 -27.01 -3.98 0.20
C LEU A 34 -27.57 -2.64 0.68
N LYS A 35 -27.92 -2.56 1.96
CA LYS A 35 -28.28 -1.29 2.60
C LYS A 35 -27.03 -0.39 2.65
N THR A 36 -27.05 0.64 1.83
CA THR A 36 -26.06 1.72 1.75
C THR A 36 -26.76 3.06 2.01
N GLY A 37 -26.01 4.05 2.49
CA GLY A 37 -26.60 5.37 2.80
C GLY A 37 -27.07 6.13 1.55
N ARG A 38 -27.78 7.25 1.76
CA ARG A 38 -28.27 8.11 0.66
C ARG A 38 -27.15 8.69 -0.21
N LYS A 39 -25.98 8.99 0.38
CA LYS A 39 -24.87 9.70 -0.28
C LYS A 39 -23.94 8.79 -1.08
N TRP A 40 -24.04 7.48 -0.94
CA TRP A 40 -23.12 6.55 -1.59
C TRP A 40 -23.79 5.19 -1.77
N LYS A 41 -23.80 4.70 -3.00
CA LYS A 41 -24.29 3.36 -3.35
C LYS A 41 -23.14 2.47 -3.77
N VAL A 42 -23.17 1.22 -3.33
CA VAL A 42 -22.09 0.25 -3.59
C VAL A 42 -22.12 -0.23 -5.03
N THR A 43 -23.31 -0.45 -5.61
CA THR A 43 -23.46 -0.92 -6.99
C THR A 43 -22.79 0.04 -7.97
N GLU A 44 -23.15 1.32 -7.90
CA GLU A 44 -22.56 2.40 -8.70
C GLU A 44 -21.04 2.46 -8.53
N ALA A 45 -20.54 2.37 -7.29
CA ALA A 45 -19.10 2.43 -7.03
C ALA A 45 -18.32 1.21 -7.57
N VAL A 46 -18.93 0.02 -7.54
CA VAL A 46 -18.35 -1.20 -8.11
C VAL A 46 -18.37 -1.13 -9.63
N ASP A 47 -19.45 -0.65 -10.24
CA ASP A 47 -19.55 -0.48 -11.70
C ASP A 47 -18.55 0.57 -12.22
N GLU A 48 -18.39 1.68 -11.50
CA GLU A 48 -17.36 2.67 -11.80
C GLU A 48 -15.94 2.12 -11.62
N ALA A 49 -15.70 1.22 -10.66
CA ALA A 49 -14.42 0.55 -10.50
C ALA A 49 -14.16 -0.42 -11.67
N LYS A 50 -15.20 -1.16 -12.07
CA LYS A 50 -15.27 -1.97 -13.31
C LYS A 50 -15.28 -1.12 -14.59
N MET A 51 -15.15 0.22 -14.54
CA MET A 51 -14.99 1.03 -15.77
C MET A 51 -13.52 1.19 -16.16
N LYS A 52 -12.59 0.94 -15.24
CA LYS A 52 -11.13 1.02 -15.45
C LYS A 52 -10.55 0.09 -16.55
N GLU A 53 -11.22 -0.99 -17.00
CA GLU A 53 -10.76 -1.86 -18.11
C GLU A 53 -10.89 -1.09 -19.38
N VAL A 54 -12.02 -0.40 -19.53
CA VAL A 54 -12.34 0.41 -20.70
C VAL A 54 -11.35 1.55 -20.81
N ILE A 55 -10.99 2.17 -19.67
CA ILE A 55 -9.99 3.24 -19.60
C ILE A 55 -8.57 2.70 -19.87
N GLY A 56 -8.34 1.42 -19.59
CA GLY A 56 -7.03 0.79 -19.67
C GLY A 56 -6.17 1.00 -18.42
N GLN A 57 -5.01 0.34 -18.39
CA GLN A 57 -4.08 0.46 -17.28
C GLN A 57 -3.38 1.82 -17.32
N THR A 58 -3.64 2.66 -16.33
CA THR A 58 -2.89 3.90 -16.14
C THR A 58 -1.48 3.59 -15.64
N GLN A 59 -0.50 4.34 -16.13
CA GLN A 59 0.88 4.23 -15.67
C GLN A 59 0.93 4.58 -14.17
N THR A 60 1.28 3.58 -13.36
CA THR A 60 1.56 3.77 -11.94
C THR A 60 3.06 4.00 -11.80
N ASP A 61 3.44 5.23 -11.47
CA ASP A 61 4.82 5.69 -11.23
C ASP A 61 5.70 5.81 -12.48
N ARG A 62 6.99 6.15 -12.28
CA ARG A 62 8.02 6.13 -13.34
C ARG A 62 8.47 4.69 -13.67
N ARG A 63 7.53 3.76 -13.77
CA ARG A 63 7.82 2.41 -14.26
C ARG A 63 7.79 2.45 -15.78
N ASP A 64 8.82 1.91 -16.40
CA ASP A 64 8.94 1.84 -17.85
C ASP A 64 7.88 0.90 -18.47
N LEU A 65 7.64 1.08 -19.76
CA LEU A 65 6.72 0.25 -20.54
C LEU A 65 7.09 -1.24 -20.40
N GLY A 66 6.12 -2.06 -19.97
CA GLY A 66 6.30 -3.52 -19.84
C GLY A 66 6.70 -4.04 -18.45
N SER A 67 6.94 -3.16 -17.47
CA SER A 67 7.29 -3.58 -16.09
C SER A 67 6.12 -4.19 -15.31
N THR A 68 4.87 -3.91 -15.70
CA THR A 68 3.68 -4.45 -15.04
C THR A 68 2.84 -5.26 -16.01
N THR A 69 2.52 -6.50 -15.64
CA THR A 69 1.55 -7.32 -16.37
C THR A 69 0.16 -6.79 -16.03
N ALA A 70 -0.56 -6.26 -17.02
CA ALA A 70 -1.89 -5.74 -16.79
C ALA A 70 -2.84 -6.88 -16.37
N LYS A 71 -3.43 -6.73 -15.19
CA LYS A 71 -4.45 -7.66 -14.67
C LYS A 71 -5.82 -7.04 -14.91
N TRP A 72 -6.71 -7.82 -15.50
CA TRP A 72 -8.05 -7.39 -15.93
C TRP A 72 -9.10 -8.19 -15.16
N TRP A 73 -10.17 -7.55 -14.67
CA TRP A 73 -11.19 -8.29 -13.92
C TRP A 73 -11.94 -9.30 -14.78
N SER A 74 -12.05 -9.06 -16.09
CA SER A 74 -12.61 -10.03 -17.03
C SER A 74 -11.80 -11.32 -17.10
N LYS A 75 -10.51 -11.28 -16.76
CA LYS A 75 -9.58 -12.43 -16.83
C LYS A 75 -9.23 -13.04 -15.48
N THR A 76 -9.69 -12.45 -14.38
CA THR A 76 -9.42 -12.92 -13.02
C THR A 76 -10.71 -13.36 -12.35
N GLU A 77 -10.65 -14.45 -11.58
CA GLU A 77 -11.81 -14.98 -10.89
C GLU A 77 -11.62 -14.96 -9.36
N GLY A 78 -12.73 -14.92 -8.64
CA GLY A 78 -12.78 -15.07 -7.18
C GLY A 78 -12.07 -13.96 -6.40
N LYS A 79 -11.13 -14.35 -5.51
CA LYS A 79 -10.51 -13.42 -4.54
C LYS A 79 -9.72 -12.30 -5.22
N GLU A 80 -8.98 -12.61 -6.28
CA GLU A 80 -8.14 -11.62 -6.96
C GLU A 80 -8.96 -10.49 -7.58
N LYS A 81 -10.07 -10.84 -8.23
CA LYS A 81 -11.01 -9.86 -8.80
C LYS A 81 -11.59 -8.93 -7.74
N ARG A 82 -11.97 -9.49 -6.59
CA ARG A 82 -12.47 -8.72 -5.44
C ARG A 82 -11.42 -7.77 -4.90
N ASP A 83 -10.20 -8.23 -4.70
CA ASP A 83 -9.11 -7.39 -4.18
C ASP A 83 -8.76 -6.26 -5.16
N MET A 84 -8.77 -6.50 -6.47
CA MET A 84 -8.59 -5.44 -7.48
C MET A 84 -9.69 -4.37 -7.43
N ILE A 85 -10.97 -4.77 -7.34
CA ILE A 85 -12.09 -3.83 -7.23
C ILE A 85 -11.98 -3.01 -5.94
N ILE A 86 -11.63 -3.65 -4.83
CA ILE A 86 -11.49 -2.99 -3.52
C ILE A 86 -10.33 -2.00 -3.53
N ASP A 87 -9.19 -2.37 -4.10
CA ASP A 87 -8.04 -1.48 -4.22
C ASP A 87 -8.36 -0.27 -5.10
N GLU A 88 -9.17 -0.44 -6.15
CA GLU A 88 -9.62 0.70 -6.96
C GLU A 88 -10.55 1.64 -6.17
N ILE A 89 -11.52 1.10 -5.44
CA ILE A 89 -12.40 1.89 -4.58
C ILE A 89 -11.59 2.63 -3.50
N ARG A 90 -10.59 1.97 -2.93
CA ARG A 90 -9.66 2.57 -1.97
C ARG A 90 -8.84 3.69 -2.62
N ASN A 91 -8.28 3.46 -3.81
CA ASN A 91 -7.51 4.44 -4.55
C ASN A 91 -8.34 5.68 -4.89
N LYS A 92 -9.58 5.51 -5.35
CA LYS A 92 -10.51 6.63 -5.60
C LYS A 92 -10.83 7.42 -4.34
N HIS A 93 -10.95 6.77 -3.18
CA HIS A 93 -11.16 7.48 -1.92
C HIS A 93 -9.91 8.24 -1.47
N MET A 94 -8.73 7.65 -1.63
CA MET A 94 -7.47 8.19 -1.12
C MET A 94 -6.82 9.24 -2.03
N ALA A 95 -6.96 9.13 -3.35
CA ALA A 95 -6.38 10.05 -4.33
C ALA A 95 -6.65 11.54 -4.03
N PRO A 96 -7.92 11.98 -3.81
CA PRO A 96 -8.19 13.38 -3.50
C PRO A 96 -7.61 13.81 -2.16
N LEU A 97 -7.56 12.90 -1.17
CA LEU A 97 -6.98 13.19 0.14
C LEU A 97 -5.47 13.41 0.06
N ARG A 98 -4.76 12.63 -0.75
CA ARG A 98 -3.31 12.78 -1.00
C ARG A 98 -2.99 14.12 -1.65
N ILE A 99 -3.71 14.47 -2.71
CA ILE A 99 -3.52 15.76 -3.41
C ILE A 99 -3.84 16.92 -2.47
N THR A 100 -4.96 16.84 -1.74
CA THR A 100 -5.35 17.87 -0.77
C THR A 100 -4.29 18.06 0.31
N PHE A 101 -3.72 16.95 0.83
CA PHE A 101 -2.63 17.02 1.79
C PHE A 101 -1.40 17.72 1.20
N LEU A 102 -0.98 17.33 -0.01
CA LEU A 102 0.17 17.94 -0.68
C LEU A 102 -0.01 19.45 -0.84
N ILE A 103 -1.15 19.88 -1.41
CA ILE A 103 -1.47 21.29 -1.60
C ILE A 103 -1.45 22.03 -0.25
N ARG A 104 -2.11 21.48 0.79
CA ARG A 104 -2.13 22.11 2.12
C ARG A 104 -0.75 22.18 2.77
N SER A 105 0.13 21.22 2.49
CA SER A 105 1.49 21.19 3.01
C SER A 105 2.38 22.25 2.36
N VAL A 106 2.27 22.41 1.04
CA VAL A 106 3.05 23.39 0.27
C VAL A 106 2.63 24.82 0.61
N TYR A 107 1.34 25.08 0.74
CA TYR A 107 0.80 26.43 0.94
C TYR A 107 0.52 26.79 2.41
N ASP A 108 1.07 26.06 3.39
CA ASP A 108 0.86 26.33 4.82
C ASP A 108 -0.63 26.45 5.22
N PHE A 109 -1.47 25.54 4.72
CA PHE A 109 -2.88 25.42 5.13
C PHE A 109 -3.13 24.25 6.08
N LEU A 110 -2.06 23.58 6.53
CA LEU A 110 -2.16 22.55 7.57
C LEU A 110 -2.45 23.19 8.94
N PRO A 111 -3.06 22.45 9.87
CA PRO A 111 -3.36 22.93 11.23
C PRO A 111 -2.10 23.07 12.10
N SER A 112 -1.22 24.01 11.78
CA SER A 112 -0.11 24.46 12.62
C SER A 112 -0.62 25.38 13.74
N ASN A 113 0.07 25.51 14.89
CA ASN A 113 -0.42 26.40 15.95
C ASN A 113 -0.53 27.86 15.46
N ALA A 114 0.34 28.31 14.56
CA ALA A 114 0.21 29.63 13.94
C ALA A 114 -1.10 29.77 13.13
N ASN A 115 -1.49 28.74 12.38
CA ASN A 115 -2.76 28.75 11.64
C ASN A 115 -3.98 28.56 12.55
N LEU A 116 -3.87 27.76 13.61
CA LEU A 116 -4.93 27.60 14.59
C LEU A 116 -5.25 28.92 15.31
N VAL A 117 -4.23 29.75 15.59
CA VAL A 117 -4.42 31.11 16.10
C VAL A 117 -5.10 32.00 15.07
N ARG A 118 -4.64 31.97 13.81
CA ARG A 118 -5.30 32.70 12.70
C ARG A 118 -6.78 32.30 12.53
N TRP A 119 -7.12 31.05 12.81
CA TRP A 119 -8.49 30.53 12.73
C TRP A 119 -9.30 30.73 14.01
N GLY A 120 -8.74 31.37 15.05
CA GLY A 120 -9.41 31.59 16.33
C GLY A 120 -9.69 30.30 17.12
N LYS A 121 -8.93 29.22 16.86
CA LYS A 121 -9.06 27.93 17.56
C LYS A 121 -8.08 27.75 18.72
N LYS A 122 -7.07 28.60 18.80
CA LYS A 122 -6.03 28.59 19.84
C LYS A 122 -5.58 30.02 20.11
N ASP A 123 -5.15 30.29 21.34
CA ASP A 123 -4.71 31.64 21.72
C ASP A 123 -3.22 31.87 21.39
N ASP A 124 -2.39 30.86 21.57
CA ASP A 124 -0.92 30.96 21.42
C ASP A 124 -0.36 30.18 20.21
N PRO A 125 0.50 30.81 19.38
CA PRO A 125 1.10 30.16 18.21
C PRO A 125 2.40 29.42 18.55
N LYS A 126 2.71 29.22 19.84
CA LYS A 126 3.98 28.67 20.32
C LYS A 126 4.08 27.17 20.05
N CYS A 127 5.28 26.72 19.72
CA CYS A 127 5.64 25.33 19.57
C CYS A 127 5.76 24.68 20.95
N PRO A 128 5.17 23.50 21.18
CA PRO A 128 5.24 22.82 22.48
C PRO A 128 6.67 22.42 22.88
N LEU A 129 7.61 22.37 21.93
CA LEU A 129 8.95 21.85 22.15
C LEU A 129 10.03 22.94 22.26
N CYS A 130 10.01 23.96 21.39
CA CYS A 130 10.98 25.05 21.44
C CYS A 130 10.41 26.39 21.89
N GLN A 131 9.10 26.49 22.15
CA GLN A 131 8.39 27.72 22.50
C GLN A 131 8.43 28.84 21.43
N GLY A 132 9.13 28.65 20.31
CA GLY A 132 9.10 29.53 19.15
C GLY A 132 7.77 29.45 18.39
N ARG A 133 7.56 30.34 17.42
CA ARG A 133 6.34 30.33 16.59
C ARG A 133 6.27 29.07 15.72
N GLN A 134 5.19 28.29 15.82
CA GLN A 134 5.00 27.05 15.08
C GLN A 134 4.22 27.27 13.79
N THR A 135 4.93 27.52 12.69
CA THR A 135 4.43 27.44 11.31
C THR A 135 4.50 26.00 10.77
N THR A 136 3.94 25.71 9.60
CA THR A 136 4.17 24.40 8.95
C THR A 136 5.63 24.18 8.62
N GLU A 137 6.31 25.19 8.09
CA GLU A 137 7.75 25.15 7.86
C GLU A 137 8.47 24.83 9.16
N HIS A 138 8.12 25.43 10.29
CA HIS A 138 8.75 25.10 11.56
C HIS A 138 8.59 23.61 11.95
N VAL A 139 7.46 22.98 11.63
CA VAL A 139 7.21 21.56 11.94
C VAL A 139 7.90 20.63 10.94
N LEU A 140 7.85 20.98 9.66
CA LEU A 140 8.34 20.17 8.55
C LEU A 140 9.85 20.37 8.29
N SER A 141 10.36 21.58 8.51
CA SER A 141 11.79 21.90 8.48
C SER A 141 12.44 21.65 9.84
N SER A 142 13.69 21.23 9.81
CA SER A 142 14.47 20.74 10.95
C SER A 142 14.77 21.82 12.00
N TYR A 143 13.77 22.29 12.74
CA TYR A 143 13.99 23.28 13.78
C TYR A 143 14.90 22.72 14.88
N LYS A 144 15.75 23.61 15.42
CA LYS A 144 16.93 23.25 16.21
C LYS A 144 16.67 22.24 17.32
N VAL A 145 15.58 22.41 18.08
CA VAL A 145 15.25 21.53 19.22
C VAL A 145 14.79 20.15 18.77
N ALA A 146 14.01 20.02 17.69
CA ALA A 146 13.67 18.68 17.17
C ALA A 146 14.88 17.99 16.54
N LEU A 147 15.78 18.76 15.92
CA LEU A 147 17.03 18.27 15.36
C LEU A 147 17.97 17.77 16.46
N SER A 148 18.22 18.57 17.50
CA SER A 148 19.11 18.20 18.62
C SER A 148 18.58 17.01 19.41
N HIS A 149 17.26 16.85 19.49
CA HIS A 149 16.63 15.70 20.15
C HIS A 149 16.58 14.42 19.28
N GLY A 150 17.12 14.44 18.06
CA GLY A 150 17.15 13.26 17.18
C GLY A 150 15.78 12.79 16.69
N ARG A 151 14.73 13.62 16.73
CA ARG A 151 13.36 13.22 16.37
C ARG A 151 13.20 12.91 14.88
N TYR A 152 13.97 13.58 14.02
CA TYR A 152 13.96 13.32 12.58
C TYR A 152 14.61 11.98 12.27
N THR A 153 15.75 11.68 12.89
CA THR A 153 16.40 10.37 12.80
C THR A 153 15.46 9.26 13.27
N TRP A 154 14.76 9.48 14.39
CA TRP A 154 13.77 8.52 14.87
C TRP A 154 12.63 8.29 13.87
N ARG A 155 11.98 9.36 13.38
CA ARG A 155 10.90 9.24 12.38
C ARG A 155 11.38 8.54 11.10
N HIS A 156 12.57 8.90 10.64
CA HIS A 156 13.20 8.29 9.46
C HIS A 156 13.40 6.79 9.69
N ASN A 157 14.00 6.40 10.81
CA ASN A 157 14.25 5.00 11.12
C ASN A 157 12.95 4.22 11.35
N SER A 158 11.91 4.83 11.93
CA SER A 158 10.58 4.20 12.01
C SER A 158 9.99 3.91 10.63
N VAL A 159 10.14 4.83 9.66
CA VAL A 159 9.69 4.60 8.28
C VAL A 159 10.53 3.50 7.61
N LEU A 160 11.86 3.53 7.78
CA LEU A 160 12.74 2.49 7.25
C LEU A 160 12.43 1.10 7.84
N GLN A 161 12.10 1.03 9.13
CA GLN A 161 11.73 -0.22 9.79
C GLN A 161 10.44 -0.81 9.22
N GLU A 162 9.43 0.02 8.95
CA GLU A 162 8.19 -0.42 8.30
C GLU A 162 8.40 -0.81 6.83
N LEU A 163 9.30 -0.13 6.11
CA LEU A 163 9.64 -0.53 4.74
C LEU A 163 10.39 -1.86 4.73
N ALA A 164 11.38 -2.02 5.61
CA ALA A 164 12.14 -3.26 5.74
C ALA A 164 11.24 -4.43 6.14
N SER A 165 10.27 -4.22 7.04
CA SER A 165 9.32 -5.27 7.43
C SER A 165 8.46 -5.71 6.24
N VAL A 166 7.90 -4.76 5.48
CA VAL A 166 7.08 -5.07 4.29
C VAL A 166 7.92 -5.81 3.25
N ILE A 167 9.13 -5.34 2.95
CA ILE A 167 10.00 -6.00 1.96
C ILE A 167 10.34 -7.42 2.42
N SER A 168 10.70 -7.61 3.69
CA SER A 168 11.01 -8.93 4.24
C SER A 168 9.81 -9.88 4.15
N THR A 169 8.59 -9.41 4.47
CA THR A 169 7.38 -10.24 4.30
C THR A 169 7.13 -10.61 2.83
N THR A 170 7.39 -9.70 1.90
CA THR A 170 7.27 -10.02 0.47
C THR A 170 8.33 -11.01 -0.01
N GLU A 171 9.54 -10.99 0.55
CA GLU A 171 10.56 -12.00 0.25
C GLU A 171 10.11 -13.39 0.70
N GLU A 172 9.56 -13.53 1.90
CA GLU A 172 9.04 -14.80 2.40
C GLU A 172 7.93 -15.36 1.49
N GLU A 173 7.10 -14.50 0.91
CA GLU A 173 6.05 -14.90 -0.05
C GLU A 173 6.59 -15.27 -1.44
N ILE A 174 7.74 -14.70 -1.85
CA ILE A 174 8.35 -14.92 -3.17
C ILE A 174 9.26 -16.15 -3.17
N ARG A 175 9.94 -16.48 -2.05
CA ARG A 175 10.82 -17.66 -1.96
C ARG A 175 10.03 -18.91 -2.36
N PRO A 176 10.36 -19.59 -3.49
CA PRO A 176 9.68 -20.82 -3.84
C PRO A 176 9.94 -21.83 -2.73
N SER A 177 8.89 -22.53 -2.27
CA SER A 177 9.09 -23.68 -1.40
C SER A 177 10.06 -24.62 -2.11
N SER A 178 11.24 -24.81 -1.55
CA SER A 178 12.26 -25.71 -2.08
C SER A 178 11.74 -27.16 -2.07
N THR A 179 10.94 -27.54 -3.04
CA THR A 179 10.83 -28.94 -3.48
C THR A 179 11.99 -29.20 -4.42
N ARG A 180 13.19 -29.25 -3.83
CA ARG A 180 14.39 -29.71 -4.52
C ARG A 180 14.24 -31.23 -4.69
N SER A 181 13.57 -31.65 -5.77
CA SER A 181 13.69 -33.04 -6.23
C SER A 181 15.11 -33.20 -6.77
N THR A 182 16.02 -33.60 -5.90
CA THR A 182 17.37 -34.02 -6.29
C THR A 182 17.22 -35.38 -6.96
N VAL A 183 17.09 -35.37 -8.29
CA VAL A 183 17.22 -36.60 -9.08
C VAL A 183 18.70 -36.98 -9.03
N PHE A 184 19.04 -38.01 -8.26
CA PHE A 184 20.37 -38.63 -8.30
C PHE A 184 20.60 -39.22 -9.69
N PRO A 185 21.66 -38.84 -10.42
CA PRO A 185 22.03 -39.53 -11.65
C PRO A 185 22.50 -40.92 -11.28
N THR A 186 21.79 -41.95 -11.75
CA THR A 186 22.30 -43.32 -11.70
C THR A 186 23.34 -43.46 -12.81
N GLU A 187 24.55 -43.86 -12.45
CA GLU A 187 25.69 -43.98 -13.35
C GLU A 187 25.38 -45.01 -14.46
N GLY A 188 25.36 -44.59 -15.73
CA GLY A 188 25.23 -45.51 -16.88
C GLY A 188 24.37 -45.08 -18.07
N GLU A 189 23.57 -44.01 -18.00
CA GLU A 189 22.73 -43.61 -19.15
C GLU A 189 23.34 -42.45 -19.98
N VAL A 190 23.74 -42.77 -21.22
CA VAL A 190 24.14 -41.81 -22.24
C VAL A 190 22.87 -41.18 -22.84
N LYS A 191 22.54 -39.93 -22.47
CA LYS A 191 21.40 -39.22 -23.08
C LYS A 191 21.82 -38.56 -24.39
N LYS A 192 21.15 -38.97 -25.49
CA LYS A 192 21.10 -38.19 -26.74
C LYS A 192 20.52 -36.81 -26.44
N TRP A 193 21.23 -35.78 -26.87
CA TRP A 193 20.73 -34.41 -26.83
C TRP A 193 19.54 -34.27 -27.78
N HIS A 194 18.34 -34.28 -27.22
CA HIS A 194 17.18 -33.72 -27.89
C HIS A 194 17.12 -32.26 -27.47
N GLY A 195 17.50 -31.37 -28.40
CA GLY A 195 17.33 -29.93 -28.27
C GLY A 195 15.84 -29.57 -28.26
N GLY A 196 15.14 -29.93 -27.19
CA GLY A 196 13.84 -29.38 -26.86
C GLY A 196 14.10 -28.12 -26.06
N SER A 197 13.96 -26.95 -26.70
CA SER A 197 13.80 -25.69 -25.98
C SER A 197 12.50 -25.80 -25.18
N THR A 198 12.59 -26.28 -23.93
CA THR A 198 11.49 -26.15 -22.98
C THR A 198 11.26 -24.67 -22.80
N THR A 199 10.21 -24.14 -23.42
CA THR A 199 9.73 -22.79 -23.16
C THR A 199 9.25 -22.77 -21.72
N ILE A 200 10.17 -22.41 -20.81
CA ILE A 200 9.84 -22.16 -19.42
C ILE A 200 8.98 -20.89 -19.43
N ASN A 201 7.68 -21.07 -19.57
CA ASN A 201 6.71 -20.00 -19.46
C ASN A 201 6.50 -19.70 -17.97
N THR A 202 7.59 -19.41 -17.25
CA THR A 202 7.54 -18.86 -15.90
C THR A 202 7.17 -17.40 -16.07
N HIS A 203 5.87 -17.14 -16.01
CA HIS A 203 5.36 -15.80 -15.88
C HIS A 203 5.94 -15.22 -14.59
N ARG A 204 6.98 -14.37 -14.70
CA ARG A 204 7.60 -13.74 -13.53
C ARG A 204 6.50 -13.04 -12.74
N LYS A 205 6.29 -13.44 -11.49
CA LYS A 205 5.27 -12.85 -10.60
C LYS A 205 5.60 -11.41 -10.22
N GLY A 206 6.86 -11.01 -10.37
CA GLY A 206 7.33 -9.64 -10.13
C GLY A 206 8.79 -9.45 -10.54
N LEU A 207 9.32 -8.24 -10.27
CA LEU A 207 10.70 -7.86 -10.60
C LEU A 207 11.75 -8.74 -9.89
N LEU A 208 11.42 -9.22 -8.68
CA LEU A 208 12.31 -9.98 -7.81
C LEU A 208 12.08 -11.51 -7.89
N ASP A 209 11.24 -11.97 -8.80
CA ASP A 209 10.92 -13.40 -8.95
C ASP A 209 12.13 -14.17 -9.50
N GLY A 210 12.61 -15.17 -8.74
CA GLY A 210 13.78 -16.00 -9.07
C GLY A 210 15.13 -15.50 -8.54
N TYR A 211 15.15 -14.44 -7.72
CA TYR A 211 16.35 -13.99 -7.02
C TYR A 211 16.43 -14.62 -5.62
N ASP A 212 17.14 -15.76 -5.52
CA ASP A 212 17.30 -16.51 -4.25
C ASP A 212 18.40 -15.92 -3.33
N ASP A 213 19.16 -14.94 -3.82
CA ASP A 213 20.32 -14.33 -3.17
C ASP A 213 20.07 -12.92 -2.61
N LEU A 214 18.84 -12.41 -2.74
CA LEU A 214 18.49 -11.10 -2.17
C LEU A 214 18.57 -11.13 -0.63
N VAL A 215 19.24 -10.12 -0.10
CA VAL A 215 19.35 -9.87 1.34
C VAL A 215 18.86 -8.45 1.60
N VAL A 216 17.74 -8.31 2.31
CA VAL A 216 17.31 -7.00 2.81
C VAL A 216 18.26 -6.55 3.91
N SER A 217 19.02 -5.50 3.65
CA SER A 217 19.74 -4.76 4.67
C SER A 217 19.13 -3.37 4.81
N ALA A 218 18.74 -3.00 6.03
CA ALA A 218 18.39 -1.63 6.36
C ALA A 218 19.45 -1.09 7.33
N ASP A 219 19.97 0.11 7.05
CA ASP A 219 20.91 0.82 7.94
C ASP A 219 20.18 1.38 9.18
N LEU A 220 19.58 0.47 9.95
CA LEU A 220 18.87 0.76 11.18
C LEU A 220 19.81 0.52 12.36
N PRO A 221 20.00 1.49 13.26
CA PRO A 221 20.73 1.24 14.50
C PRO A 221 19.95 0.24 15.37
N GLU A 222 20.65 -0.50 16.24
CA GLU A 222 20.07 -1.39 17.26
C GLU A 222 19.33 -0.59 18.35
N TRP A 223 18.27 0.15 18.02
CA TRP A 223 17.41 0.80 19.00
C TRP A 223 16.08 0.04 19.07
N GLU A 224 15.96 -0.89 20.02
CA GLU A 224 14.69 -1.58 20.28
C GLU A 224 13.63 -0.68 20.94
N ARG A 225 13.99 0.56 21.35
CA ARG A 225 13.11 1.47 22.10
C ARG A 225 13.26 2.94 21.73
N HIS A 226 12.18 3.70 21.98
CA HIS A 226 12.16 5.17 21.88
C HIS A 226 13.33 5.81 22.66
N PRO A 227 14.01 6.81 22.08
CA PRO A 227 14.91 7.69 22.83
C PRO A 227 14.15 8.32 24.01
N ASP A 228 14.74 8.34 25.21
CA ASP A 228 14.09 8.86 26.43
C ASP A 228 13.59 10.31 26.30
N VAL A 229 14.27 11.09 25.46
CA VAL A 229 13.92 12.48 25.11
C VAL A 229 12.56 12.58 24.41
N ILE A 230 12.15 11.55 23.67
CA ILE A 230 10.86 11.51 22.98
C ILE A 230 9.75 11.09 23.95
N ARG A 231 10.01 10.09 24.80
CA ARG A 231 9.04 9.58 25.81
C ARG A 231 8.57 10.64 26.79
N LYS A 232 9.45 11.55 27.23
CA LYS A 232 9.11 12.60 28.22
C LYS A 232 8.21 13.72 27.69
N THR A 233 7.92 13.73 26.38
CA THR A 233 7.22 14.84 25.71
C THR A 233 6.00 14.41 24.91
N ALA A 234 5.71 13.10 24.88
CA ALA A 234 4.59 12.52 24.16
C ALA A 234 3.32 12.53 25.02
#